data_AF-A0A369B655-F1
#
_entry.id   AF-A0A369B655-F1
#
_cell.length_a   1.000
_cell.length_b   1.000
_cell.length_c   1.000
_cell.angle_alpha   90.00
_cell.angle_beta   90.00
_cell.angle_gamma   90.00
#
_symmetry.space_group_name_H-M   'P 1'
#
loop_
_entity.id
_entity.type
_entity.pdbx_description
1 polymer ?
#
loop_
_entity_poly.entity_id
_entity_poly.type
_entity_poly.pdbx_seq_one_letter_code
_entity_poly.pdbx_strand_id
1 'polypeptide(L)' 'MSSGVFVSKNGRVSKAVGSQPKEALLFAPLSKNSSQILREQRTAMKRNNKQIKDRFAQATKRA' A
#
# COMPACT_ATOMS: atom_id res chain seq x y z
N MET A 1 3.43 -13.14 16.13
CA MET A 1 4.52 -13.15 15.13
C MET A 1 5.30 -11.85 15.28
N SER A 2 6.61 -11.89 15.50
CA SER A 2 7.45 -10.68 15.53
C SER A 2 7.59 -10.14 14.10
N SER A 3 7.07 -8.94 13.83
CA SER A 3 7.19 -8.30 12.53
C SER A 3 8.64 -7.88 12.32
N GLY A 4 9.40 -8.68 11.58
CA GLY A 4 10.76 -8.31 11.17
C GLY A 4 10.72 -7.11 10.24
N VAL A 5 11.57 -6.11 10.49
CA VAL A 5 11.78 -4.98 9.57
C VAL A 5 12.65 -5.46 8.41
N PHE A 6 12.40 -4.99 7.20
CA PHE A 6 13.19 -5.31 5.99
C PHE A 6 13.83 -4.04 5.43
N VAL A 7 14.99 -4.19 4.80
CA VAL A 7 15.72 -3.12 4.11
C VAL A 7 15.92 -3.49 2.66
N SER A 8 15.74 -2.51 1.77
CA SER A 8 16.21 -2.56 0.38
C SER A 8 17.41 -1.66 0.18
N LYS A 9 18.50 -2.22 -0.34
CA LYS A 9 19.68 -1.49 -0.83
C LYS A 9 20.06 -2.03 -2.20
N ASN A 10 20.22 -1.16 -3.21
CA ASN A 10 20.54 -1.54 -4.58
C ASN A 10 19.59 -2.59 -5.19
N GLY A 11 18.30 -2.51 -4.85
CA GLY A 11 17.27 -3.45 -5.34
C GLY A 11 17.23 -4.81 -4.63
N ARG A 12 18.13 -5.08 -3.68
CA ARG A 12 18.11 -6.33 -2.89
C ARG A 12 17.42 -6.11 -1.55
N VAL A 13 16.40 -6.93 -1.27
CA VAL A 13 15.65 -6.91 0.00
C VAL A 13 16.23 -7.93 0.99
N SER A 14 16.45 -7.51 2.23
CA SER A 14 16.95 -8.36 3.32
C SER A 14 16.31 -7.97 4.66
N LYS A 15 16.35 -8.86 5.66
CA LYS A 15 15.88 -8.52 7.00
C LYS A 15 16.83 -7.49 7.62
N ALA A 16 16.29 -6.39 8.13
CA ALA A 16 17.06 -5.37 8.83
C ALA A 16 17.57 -5.95 10.16
N VAL A 17 18.88 -6.15 10.25
CA VAL A 17 19.59 -6.59 11.44
C VAL A 17 20.68 -5.55 11.76
N GLY A 18 20.73 -5.05 12.99
CA GLY A 18 21.74 -4.06 13.42
C GLY A 18 21.53 -2.65 12.87
N SER A 19 22.60 -1.84 12.85
CA SER A 19 22.59 -0.45 12.36
C SER A 19 22.37 -0.39 10.85
N GLN A 20 21.33 0.33 10.41
CA GLN A 20 20.95 0.40 9.00
C GLN A 20 21.65 1.58 8.28
N PRO A 21 22.01 1.44 7.00
CA PRO A 21 22.54 2.55 6.21
C PRO A 21 21.56 3.71 6.11
N LYS A 22 22.06 4.96 6.10
CA LYS A 22 21.23 6.18 6.02
C LYS A 22 20.30 6.21 4.80
N GLU A 23 20.70 5.56 3.71
CA GLU A 23 19.98 5.55 2.42
C GLU A 23 19.15 4.28 2.18
N ALA A 24 18.99 3.43 3.21
CA ALA A 24 18.21 2.21 3.07
C ALA A 24 16.70 2.49 3.15
N LEU A 25 15.92 1.94 2.21
CA LEU A 25 14.46 1.95 2.30
C LEU A 25 14.03 0.88 3.31
N LEU A 26 13.38 1.31 4.39
CA LEU A 26 12.87 0.46 5.46
C LEU A 26 11.40 0.10 5.20
N PHE A 27 11.10 -1.20 5.22
CA PHE A 27 9.75 -1.74 5.07
C PHE A 27 9.39 -2.53 6.32
N ALA A 28 8.32 -2.13 7.00
CA ALA A 28 7.68 -2.98 7.98
C ALA A 28 6.57 -3.78 7.29
N PRO A 29 6.55 -5.12 7.39
CA PRO A 29 5.43 -5.89 6.88
C PRO A 29 4.20 -5.47 7.67
N LEU A 30 3.15 -5.02 6.98
CA LEU A 30 1.86 -4.84 7.59
C LEU A 30 1.45 -6.18 8.20
N SER A 31 1.03 -6.18 9.46
CA SER A 31 0.48 -7.37 10.14
C SER A 31 -0.92 -7.72 9.61
N LYS A 32 -1.09 -7.68 8.29
CA LYS A 32 -2.33 -7.96 7.58
C LYS A 32 -2.17 -9.32 6.93
N ASN A 33 -3.11 -10.21 7.20
CA ASN A 33 -3.20 -11.45 6.46
C ASN A 33 -3.77 -11.20 5.06
N SER A 34 -3.68 -12.20 4.18
CA SER A 34 -4.13 -12.10 2.79
C SER A 34 -5.62 -11.71 2.69
N SER A 35 -6.48 -12.23 3.56
CA SER A 35 -7.91 -11.92 3.53
C SER A 35 -8.21 -10.46 3.89
N GLN A 36 -7.46 -9.87 4.83
CA GLN A 36 -7.54 -8.45 5.17
C GLN A 36 -7.09 -7.57 3.99
N ILE A 37 -5.99 -7.92 3.34
CA ILE A 37 -5.50 -7.18 2.15
C ILE A 37 -6.54 -7.20 1.03
N LEU A 38 -7.10 -8.37 0.72
CA LEU A 38 -8.13 -8.51 -0.32
C LEU A 38 -9.41 -7.71 0.02
N ARG A 39 -9.82 -7.71 1.29
CA ARG A 39 -10.98 -6.93 1.75
C ARG A 39 -10.74 -5.42 1.58
N GLU A 40 -9.56 -4.94 1.92
CA GLU A 40 -9.19 -3.53 1.74
C GLU A 40 -9.17 -3.14 0.27
N GLN A 41 -8.57 -3.96 -0.59
CA GLN A 41 -8.54 -3.71 -2.04
C GLN A 41 -9.95 -3.64 -2.63
N ARG A 42 -10.84 -4.59 -2.27
CA ARG A 42 -12.25 -4.55 -2.73
C ARG A 42 -12.97 -3.29 -2.25
N THR A 43 -12.71 -2.88 -1.01
CA THR A 43 -13.32 -1.66 -0.43
C THR A 43 -12.84 -0.40 -1.13
N ALA A 44 -11.53 -0.31 -1.39
CA ALA A 44 -10.91 0.80 -2.12
C ALA A 44 -11.45 0.87 -3.55
N MET A 45 -11.50 -0.26 -4.27
CA MET A 45 -12.05 -0.33 -5.62
C MET A 45 -13.50 0.18 -5.68
N LYS A 46 -14.36 -0.24 -4.74
CA LYS A 46 -15.76 0.21 -4.70
C LYS A 46 -15.86 1.73 -4.48
N ARG A 47 -15.07 2.28 -3.57
CA ARG A 47 -15.02 3.73 -3.30
C ARG A 47 -14.52 4.51 -4.51
N ASN A 48 -13.43 4.07 -5.12
CA ASN A 48 -12.85 4.72 -6.28
C ASN A 48 -13.81 4.71 -7.46
N ASN A 49 -14.45 3.56 -7.74
CA ASN A 49 -15.45 3.45 -8.80
C ASN A 49 -16.62 4.41 -8.58
N LYS A 50 -17.10 4.54 -7.34
CA LYS A 50 -18.14 5.52 -7.01
C LYS A 50 -17.67 6.95 -7.28
N GLN A 51 -16.50 7.32 -6.76
CA GLN A 51 -15.94 8.66 -6.93
C GLN A 51 -15.71 9.03 -8.40
N ILE A 52 -15.23 8.09 -9.20
CA ILE A 52 -15.03 8.27 -10.64
C ILE A 52 -16.38 8.53 -11.33
N LYS A 53 -17.41 7.70 -11.06
CA LYS A 53 -18.75 7.89 -11.61
C LYS A 53 -19.36 9.24 -11.20
N ASP A 54 -19.24 9.61 -9.94
CA ASP A 54 -19.75 10.89 -9.42
C ASP A 54 -19.06 12.07 -10.11
N ARG A 55 -17.74 12.00 -10.31
CA ARG A 55 -16.98 13.02 -11.04
C ARG A 55 -17.37 13.13 -12.51
N PHE A 56 -17.55 11.99 -13.19
CA PHE A 56 -18.03 11.99 -14.57
C PHE A 56 -19.43 12.61 -14.67
N ALA A 57 -20.34 12.24 -13.78
CA ALA A 57 -21.69 12.81 -13.74
C ALA A 57 -21.69 14.32 -13.45
N GLN A 58 -20.78 14.81 -12.61
CA GLN A 58 -20.63 16.26 -12.37
C GLN A 58 -20.05 16.99 -13.59
N ALA A 59 -19.11 16.37 -14.31
CA ALA A 59 -18.52 16.97 -15.50
C ALA A 59 -19.52 17.06 -16.66
N THR A 60 -20.32 16.01 -16.88
CA THR A 60 -21.33 15.98 -17.95
C THR A 60 -22.55 16.84 -17.67
N LYS A 61 -22.86 17.15 -16.41
CA LYS A 61 -23.92 18.12 -16.05
C LYS A 61 -23.54 19.60 -16.25
N ARG A 62 -22.26 19.88 -16.48
CA ARG A 62 -21.73 21.24 -16.72
C ARG A 62 -21.53 21.55 -18.20
N ALA A 63 -21.78 20.59 -19.09
CA ALA A 63 -21.79 20.74 -20.55
C ALA A 63 -23.24 20.84 -21.03
#